data_AF-A0A7X3YAQ9-F1
#
_entry.id   AF-A0A7X3YAQ9-F1
#
_cell.length_a   1.000
_cell.length_b   1.000
_cell.length_c   1.000
_cell.angle_alpha   90.00
_cell.angle_beta   90.00
_cell.angle_gamma   90.00
#
_symmetry.space_group_name_H-M   'P 1'
#
loop_
_entity.id
_entity.type
_entity.pdbx_description
1 polymer ?
#
loop_
_entity_poly.entity_id
_entity_poly.type
_entity_poly.pdbx_seq_one_letter_code
_entity_poly.pdbx_strand_id
1 'polypeptide(L)'
;LEVFHQDIIRSKRLPEIFRVSNVDEDGNLMAPDDPVQHQISLTRRWHTDSSYRERPAVGSLLHGVEVTAEGGETMFANMAAVLRALPEELRREVEGRRARHDFENLHRLKPLKPLTDEERARMPPVWQPMVRRHPETGEASLYISPIYNDAVEGMEAESAAALIDRLEAFIDDERFIYRHRWRRHDVLLWDNRCTVHRVAPYNPAHRRIMHRTTIAGRERVEAA
;
A
#
# COMPACT_ATOMS: atom_id res chain seq x y z
N LEU A 1 -7.65 7.58 -14.51
CA LEU A 1 -7.70 7.06 -13.12
C LEU A 1 -7.72 5.54 -13.20
N GLU A 2 -7.13 4.87 -12.23
CA GLU A 2 -7.22 3.41 -12.12
C GLU A 2 -8.64 3.01 -11.70
N VAL A 3 -9.17 1.93 -12.28
CA VAL A 3 -10.38 1.25 -11.80
C VAL A 3 -9.94 0.03 -11.00
N PHE A 4 -10.49 -0.15 -9.79
CA PHE A 4 -10.09 -1.28 -8.94
C PHE A 4 -10.53 -2.57 -9.61
N HIS A 5 -9.63 -3.55 -9.55
CA HIS A 5 -9.83 -4.83 -10.20
C HIS A 5 -10.87 -5.69 -9.48
N GLN A 6 -11.00 -5.57 -8.15
CA GLN A 6 -12.07 -6.23 -7.39
C GLN A 6 -13.26 -5.31 -7.20
N ASP A 7 -14.44 -5.91 -7.16
CA ASP A 7 -15.67 -5.17 -6.90
C ASP A 7 -15.89 -4.88 -5.40
N ILE A 8 -15.19 -5.61 -4.52
CA ILE A 8 -15.43 -5.65 -3.07
C ILE A 8 -15.32 -4.28 -2.39
N ILE A 9 -14.38 -3.43 -2.81
CA ILE A 9 -14.23 -2.07 -2.28
C ILE A 9 -14.52 -0.98 -3.33
N ARG A 10 -14.98 -1.35 -4.53
CA ARG A 10 -15.28 -0.39 -5.58
C ARG A 10 -16.64 0.24 -5.33
N SER A 11 -16.79 1.54 -5.55
CA SER A 11 -18.12 2.14 -5.48
C SER A 11 -19.01 1.59 -6.59
N LYS A 12 -20.28 1.31 -6.26
CA LYS A 12 -21.29 0.89 -7.24
C LYS A 12 -21.74 2.05 -8.13
N ARG A 13 -21.54 3.29 -7.70
CA ARG A 13 -21.96 4.51 -8.42
C ARG A 13 -20.87 5.08 -9.32
N LEU A 14 -19.63 5.10 -8.84
CA LEU A 14 -18.48 5.67 -9.54
C LEU A 14 -17.32 4.67 -9.50
N PRO A 15 -17.07 3.90 -10.57
CA PRO A 15 -16.12 2.79 -10.55
C PRO A 15 -14.66 3.20 -10.31
N GLU A 16 -14.32 4.47 -10.52
CA GLU A 16 -13.01 5.06 -10.24
C GLU A 16 -12.79 5.39 -8.75
N ILE A 17 -13.83 5.25 -7.91
CA ILE A 17 -13.78 5.47 -6.45
C ILE A 17 -13.66 4.15 -5.72
N PHE A 18 -12.61 4.05 -4.88
CA PHE A 18 -12.42 2.97 -3.93
C PHE A 18 -12.89 3.42 -2.56
N ARG A 19 -13.77 2.66 -1.94
CA ARG A 19 -14.34 2.93 -0.62
C ARG A 19 -13.50 2.24 0.44
N VAL A 20 -12.49 2.94 0.94
CA VAL A 20 -11.67 2.49 2.08
C VAL A 20 -12.40 2.86 3.38
N SER A 21 -13.63 2.36 3.51
CA SER A 21 -14.61 2.74 4.52
C SER A 21 -15.05 1.55 5.34
N ASN A 22 -15.39 1.76 6.60
CA ASN A 22 -16.02 0.73 7.45
C ASN A 22 -17.56 0.80 7.44
N VAL A 23 -18.11 1.61 6.53
CA VAL A 23 -19.54 1.80 6.29
C VAL A 23 -19.89 1.32 4.88
N ASP A 24 -20.97 0.58 4.72
CA ASP A 24 -21.50 0.16 3.41
C ASP A 24 -22.05 1.35 2.60
N GLU A 25 -22.55 1.11 1.38
CA GLU A 25 -23.09 2.18 0.53
C GLU A 25 -24.50 2.68 0.94
N ASP A 26 -25.19 1.92 1.78
CA ASP A 26 -26.50 2.27 2.34
C ASP A 26 -26.34 3.09 3.64
N GLY A 27 -25.10 3.24 4.12
CA GLY A 27 -24.76 4.03 5.29
C GLY A 27 -24.75 3.24 6.59
N ASN A 28 -24.75 1.91 6.56
CA ASN A 28 -24.67 1.07 7.76
C ASN A 28 -23.23 0.72 8.09
N LEU A 29 -22.91 0.64 9.39
CA LEU A 29 -21.61 0.14 9.83
C LEU A 29 -21.50 -1.35 9.49
N MET A 30 -20.44 -1.75 8.80
CA MET A 30 -20.20 -3.15 8.45
C MET A 30 -19.79 -3.95 9.67
N ALA A 31 -20.24 -5.21 9.76
CA ALA A 31 -19.88 -6.11 10.84
C ALA A 31 -18.36 -6.35 10.90
N PRO A 32 -17.77 -6.65 12.07
CA PRO A 32 -16.33 -6.86 12.20
C PRO A 32 -15.76 -7.98 11.31
N ASP A 33 -16.57 -8.98 10.99
CA ASP A 33 -16.25 -10.13 10.14
C ASP A 33 -16.60 -9.92 8.66
N ASP A 34 -17.08 -8.73 8.30
CA ASP A 34 -17.37 -8.38 6.90
C ASP A 34 -16.10 -8.53 6.03
N PRO A 35 -16.16 -9.22 4.88
CA PRO A 35 -15.02 -9.38 3.98
C PRO A 35 -14.33 -8.07 3.59
N VAL A 36 -15.09 -6.96 3.46
CA VAL A 36 -14.55 -5.62 3.19
C VAL A 36 -13.67 -5.15 4.34
N GLN A 37 -14.12 -5.32 5.58
CA GLN A 37 -13.37 -4.94 6.79
C GLN A 37 -12.08 -5.76 6.91
N HIS A 38 -12.15 -7.05 6.58
CA HIS A 38 -10.96 -7.90 6.54
C HIS A 38 -9.92 -7.40 5.55
N GLN A 39 -10.34 -7.07 4.33
CA GLN A 39 -9.43 -6.55 3.31
C GLN A 39 -8.88 -5.16 3.69
N ILE A 40 -9.71 -4.24 4.15
CA ILE A 40 -9.28 -2.90 4.56
C ILE A 40 -8.32 -2.98 5.75
N SER A 41 -8.47 -3.95 6.66
CA SER A 41 -7.58 -4.09 7.80
C SER A 41 -6.10 -4.33 7.43
N LEU A 42 -5.83 -4.86 6.23
CA LEU A 42 -4.46 -5.05 5.73
C LEU A 42 -3.76 -3.72 5.43
N THR A 43 -4.51 -2.64 5.21
CA THR A 43 -3.94 -1.27 5.01
C THR A 43 -3.28 -0.71 6.27
N ARG A 44 -3.35 -1.42 7.41
CA ARG A 44 -2.61 -1.11 8.64
C ARG A 44 -1.13 -1.48 8.56
N ARG A 45 -0.73 -2.31 7.60
CA ARG A 45 0.67 -2.65 7.30
C ARG A 45 1.20 -1.70 6.22
N TRP A 46 2.50 -1.42 6.23
CA TRP A 46 3.09 -0.49 5.26
C TRP A 46 2.92 -0.98 3.83
N HIS A 47 2.52 -0.07 2.93
CA HIS A 47 2.35 -0.39 1.53
C HIS A 47 2.42 0.83 0.62
N THR A 48 2.63 0.58 -0.67
CA THR A 48 2.39 1.58 -1.72
C THR A 48 1.43 1.02 -2.76
N ASP A 49 0.48 1.85 -3.18
CA ASP A 49 -0.68 1.43 -3.95
C ASP A 49 -0.28 0.84 -5.30
N SER A 50 -0.93 -0.26 -5.68
CA SER A 50 -0.77 -0.90 -7.00
C SER A 50 0.67 -1.27 -7.37
N SER A 51 1.56 -1.50 -6.39
CA SER A 51 2.96 -1.87 -6.67
C SER A 51 3.11 -3.26 -7.29
N TYR A 52 2.09 -4.12 -7.16
CA TYR A 52 1.94 -5.41 -7.84
C TYR A 52 1.58 -5.28 -9.33
N ARG A 53 1.45 -4.06 -9.88
CA ARG A 53 1.27 -3.85 -11.33
C ARG A 53 2.61 -3.62 -12.01
N GLU A 54 2.72 -4.06 -13.26
CA GLU A 54 3.91 -3.82 -14.10
C GLU A 54 4.19 -2.33 -14.28
N ARG A 55 3.13 -1.53 -14.42
CA ARG A 55 3.14 -0.07 -14.44
C ARG A 55 2.40 0.42 -13.19
N PRO A 56 3.09 0.59 -12.05
CA PRO A 56 2.45 0.88 -10.77
C PRO A 56 1.84 2.28 -10.74
N ALA A 57 0.99 2.56 -9.74
CA ALA A 57 0.39 3.88 -9.58
C ALA A 57 1.45 4.96 -9.37
N VAL A 58 1.22 6.16 -9.88
CA VAL A 58 2.09 7.33 -9.65
C VAL A 58 1.68 8.12 -8.41
N GLY A 59 0.40 8.11 -8.06
CA GLY A 59 -0.11 8.81 -6.90
C GLY A 59 -1.52 8.39 -6.55
N SER A 60 -1.95 8.73 -5.34
CA SER A 60 -3.28 8.41 -4.83
C SER A 60 -3.86 9.65 -4.16
N LEU A 61 -5.17 9.84 -4.35
CA LEU A 61 -5.97 10.87 -3.70
C LEU A 61 -6.91 10.21 -2.72
N LEU A 62 -6.96 10.68 -1.47
CA LEU A 62 -7.86 10.20 -0.44
C LEU A 62 -8.65 11.37 0.16
N HIS A 63 -9.97 11.22 0.18
CA HIS A 63 -10.92 12.19 0.72
C HIS A 63 -11.54 11.64 2.01
N GLY A 64 -11.35 12.36 3.11
CA GLY A 64 -11.95 12.04 4.41
C GLY A 64 -13.40 12.54 4.51
N VAL A 65 -14.35 11.78 3.96
CA VAL A 65 -15.78 12.13 3.96
C VAL A 65 -16.33 12.17 5.39
N GLU A 66 -16.03 11.13 6.17
CA GLU A 66 -16.36 10.99 7.59
C GLU A 66 -15.14 10.39 8.29
N VAL A 67 -14.67 11.03 9.36
CA VAL A 67 -13.38 10.70 9.99
C VAL A 67 -13.55 10.41 11.46
N THR A 68 -12.66 9.61 12.03
CA THR A 68 -12.65 9.28 13.46
C THR A 68 -12.12 10.45 14.28
N ALA A 69 -12.65 10.66 15.49
CA ALA A 69 -12.16 11.68 16.41
C ALA A 69 -10.78 11.32 16.99
N GLU A 70 -10.53 10.02 17.19
CA GLU A 70 -9.28 9.46 17.70
C GLU A 70 -8.83 8.30 16.82
N GLY A 71 -7.52 8.21 16.56
CA GLY A 71 -6.94 7.20 15.68
C GLY A 71 -7.30 7.39 14.21
N GLY A 72 -6.92 6.41 13.39
CA GLY A 72 -7.30 6.37 11.96
C GLY A 72 -6.55 7.39 11.10
N GLU A 73 -5.48 7.99 11.64
CA GLU A 73 -4.52 8.80 10.89
C GLU A 73 -3.94 8.00 9.73
N THR A 74 -3.62 8.68 8.64
CA THR A 74 -2.80 8.08 7.59
C THR A 74 -1.36 8.45 7.85
N MET A 75 -0.53 7.43 8.02
CA MET A 75 0.91 7.57 8.21
C MET A 75 1.61 7.40 6.87
N PHE A 76 2.65 8.18 6.63
CA PHE A 76 3.49 8.12 5.43
C PHE A 76 4.96 8.03 5.84
N ALA A 77 5.74 7.21 5.16
CA ALA A 77 7.19 7.19 5.31
C ALA A 77 7.87 7.69 4.03
N ASN A 78 8.88 8.57 4.18
CA ASN A 78 9.71 9.02 3.07
C ASN A 78 10.76 7.95 2.72
N MET A 79 10.55 7.23 1.62
CA MET A 79 11.36 6.08 1.26
C MET A 79 12.75 6.44 0.70
N ALA A 80 12.94 7.69 0.27
CA ALA A 80 14.27 8.20 -0.08
C ALA A 80 15.09 8.50 1.19
N ALA A 81 14.45 9.07 2.22
CA ALA A 81 15.08 9.27 3.52
C ALA A 81 15.42 7.93 4.21
N VAL A 82 14.51 6.96 4.13
CA VAL A 82 14.74 5.59 4.60
C VAL A 82 15.96 4.98 3.92
N LEU A 83 16.01 5.00 2.58
CA LEU A 83 17.13 4.44 1.82
C LEU A 83 18.48 5.06 2.22
N ARG A 84 18.55 6.39 2.35
CA ARG A 84 19.78 7.09 2.76
C ARG A 84 20.26 6.71 4.16
N ALA A 85 19.33 6.34 5.03
CA ALA A 85 19.61 6.05 6.42
C ALA A 85 19.82 4.55 6.70
N LEU A 86 19.59 3.67 5.71
CA LEU A 86 19.75 2.23 5.89
C LEU A 86 21.16 1.91 6.41
N PRO A 87 21.29 1.04 7.43
CA PRO A 87 22.56 0.45 7.79
C PRO A 87 23.21 -0.23 6.58
N GLU A 88 24.53 -0.19 6.51
CA GLU A 88 25.30 -0.73 5.38
C GLU A 88 24.97 -2.21 5.10
N GLU A 89 24.73 -3.02 6.14
CA GLU A 89 24.33 -4.42 5.94
C GLU A 89 22.99 -4.53 5.18
N LEU A 90 21.97 -3.81 5.63
CA LEU A 90 20.64 -3.81 4.98
C LEU A 90 20.70 -3.20 3.58
N ARG A 91 21.51 -2.16 3.39
CA ARG A 91 21.68 -1.53 2.08
C ARG A 91 22.23 -2.52 1.05
N ARG A 92 23.24 -3.31 1.41
CA ARG A 92 23.78 -4.40 0.56
C ARG A 92 22.77 -5.51 0.29
N GLU A 93 21.80 -5.70 1.18
CA GLU A 93 20.72 -6.67 1.00
C GLU A 93 19.68 -6.21 -0.04
N VAL A 94 19.56 -4.91 -0.33
CA VAL A 94 18.56 -4.37 -1.28
C VAL A 94 19.14 -3.85 -2.59
N GLU A 95 20.38 -3.35 -2.60
CA GLU A 95 20.99 -2.80 -3.80
C GLU A 95 21.19 -3.86 -4.89
N GLY A 96 20.75 -3.52 -6.12
CA GLY A 96 20.81 -4.43 -7.27
C GLY A 96 19.83 -5.61 -7.24
N ARG A 97 19.06 -5.79 -6.16
CA ARG A 97 18.06 -6.87 -6.06
C ARG A 97 16.66 -6.41 -6.46
N ARG A 98 15.82 -7.40 -6.78
CA ARG A 98 14.40 -7.23 -7.04
C ARG A 98 13.58 -7.93 -5.97
N ALA A 99 12.45 -7.33 -5.60
CA ALA A 99 11.40 -7.98 -4.82
C ALA A 99 10.22 -8.30 -5.73
N ARG A 100 9.56 -9.42 -5.48
CA ARG A 100 8.30 -9.75 -6.15
C ARG A 100 7.16 -9.06 -5.41
N HIS A 101 6.27 -8.41 -6.15
CA HIS A 101 5.06 -7.78 -5.65
C HIS A 101 3.88 -8.59 -6.19
N ASP A 102 3.20 -9.27 -5.29
CA ASP A 102 2.07 -10.16 -5.57
C ASP A 102 0.85 -9.71 -4.77
N PHE A 103 -0.27 -9.47 -5.46
CA PHE A 103 -1.53 -9.15 -4.80
C PHE A 103 -2.00 -10.31 -3.90
N GLU A 104 -1.70 -11.55 -4.29
CA GLU A 104 -2.14 -12.72 -3.53
C GLU A 104 -1.42 -12.91 -2.20
N ASN A 105 -0.31 -12.20 -1.99
CA ASN A 105 0.35 -12.18 -0.70
C ASN A 105 -0.60 -11.72 0.42
N LEU A 106 -1.64 -10.92 0.09
CA LEU A 106 -2.70 -10.57 1.04
C LEU A 106 -3.38 -11.80 1.66
N HIS A 107 -3.56 -12.89 0.90
CA HIS A 107 -4.15 -14.14 1.41
C HIS A 107 -3.25 -14.87 2.41
N ARG A 108 -1.92 -14.71 2.27
CA ARG A 108 -0.94 -15.28 3.23
C ARG A 108 -0.97 -14.52 4.55
N LEU A 109 -1.28 -13.22 4.50
CA LEU A 109 -1.36 -12.35 5.68
C LEU A 109 -2.72 -12.46 6.38
N LYS A 110 -3.80 -12.64 5.63
CA LYS A 110 -5.14 -12.79 6.18
C LYS A 110 -6.03 -13.61 5.25
N PRO A 111 -6.88 -14.52 5.76
CA PRO A 111 -7.88 -15.19 4.94
C PRO A 111 -8.83 -14.18 4.29
N LEU A 112 -8.76 -14.02 2.97
CA LEU A 112 -9.64 -13.18 2.15
C LEU A 112 -10.37 -14.02 1.10
N LYS A 113 -11.41 -13.46 0.49
CA LYS A 113 -12.09 -14.05 -0.68
C LYS A 113 -11.07 -14.28 -1.81
N PRO A 114 -10.84 -15.52 -2.27
CA PRO A 114 -9.86 -15.83 -3.31
C PRO A 114 -10.09 -15.03 -4.60
N LEU A 115 -9.00 -14.67 -5.27
CA LEU A 115 -9.07 -14.15 -6.63
C LEU A 115 -9.66 -15.19 -7.59
N THR A 116 -10.52 -14.74 -8.49
CA THR A 116 -10.92 -15.51 -9.67
C THR A 116 -9.73 -15.69 -10.61
N ASP A 117 -9.78 -16.70 -11.49
CA ASP A 117 -8.75 -16.91 -12.51
C ASP A 117 -8.58 -15.70 -13.43
N GLU A 118 -9.68 -14.98 -13.72
CA GLU A 118 -9.67 -13.75 -14.50
C GLU A 118 -8.97 -12.60 -13.76
N GLU A 119 -9.23 -12.41 -12.47
CA GLU A 119 -8.53 -11.41 -11.64
C GLU A 119 -7.04 -11.73 -11.55
N ARG A 120 -6.69 -13.01 -11.31
CA ARG A 120 -5.31 -13.50 -11.24
C ARG A 120 -4.57 -13.27 -12.55
N ALA A 121 -5.19 -13.59 -13.68
CA ALA A 121 -4.60 -13.37 -15.01
C ALA A 121 -4.39 -11.87 -15.32
N ARG A 122 -5.21 -10.97 -14.76
CA ARG A 122 -5.08 -9.51 -14.89
C ARG A 122 -4.02 -8.91 -13.96
N MET A 123 -3.59 -9.65 -12.94
CA MET A 123 -2.63 -9.20 -11.93
C MET A 123 -1.54 -10.25 -11.68
N PRO A 124 -0.79 -10.64 -12.73
CA PRO A 124 0.33 -11.54 -12.52
C PRO A 124 1.34 -10.88 -11.56
N PRO A 125 1.98 -11.65 -10.68
CA PRO A 125 3.03 -11.14 -9.80
C PRO A 125 4.14 -10.47 -10.61
N VAL A 126 4.66 -9.34 -10.11
CA VAL A 126 5.69 -8.57 -10.83
C VAL A 126 6.95 -8.41 -10.00
N TRP A 127 8.10 -8.61 -10.65
CA TRP A 127 9.40 -8.32 -10.04
C TRP A 127 9.76 -6.86 -10.25
N GLN A 128 9.95 -6.12 -9.16
CA GLN A 128 10.31 -4.70 -9.17
C GLN A 128 11.69 -4.52 -8.51
N PRO A 129 12.50 -3.53 -8.94
CA PRO A 129 13.76 -3.23 -8.26
C PRO A 129 13.48 -2.78 -6.82
N MET A 130 14.26 -3.27 -5.85
CA MET A 130 14.12 -2.86 -4.45
C MET A 130 14.62 -1.43 -4.22
N VAL A 131 15.49 -0.92 -5.10
CA VAL A 131 15.89 0.47 -5.13
C VAL A 131 15.49 1.05 -6.47
N ARG A 132 14.53 1.98 -6.45
CA ARG A 132 14.03 2.62 -7.66
C ARG A 132 14.59 4.02 -7.83
N ARG A 133 14.62 4.48 -9.08
CA ARG A 133 14.84 5.87 -9.45
C ARG A 133 13.50 6.57 -9.65
N HIS A 134 13.35 7.77 -9.09
CA HIS A 134 12.20 8.60 -9.35
C HIS A 134 12.34 9.27 -10.74
N PRO A 135 11.36 9.15 -11.65
CA PRO A 135 11.51 9.60 -13.04
C PRO A 135 11.67 11.12 -13.17
N GLU A 136 10.99 11.90 -12.32
CA GLU A 136 11.06 13.37 -12.39
C GLU A 136 12.27 13.98 -11.65
N THR A 137 12.61 13.45 -10.46
CA THR A 137 13.62 14.05 -9.58
C THR A 137 14.99 13.37 -9.69
N GLY A 138 15.04 12.16 -10.28
CA GLY A 138 16.23 11.32 -10.31
C GLY A 138 16.63 10.72 -8.95
N GLU A 139 15.90 11.04 -7.88
CA GLU A 139 16.20 10.60 -6.51
C GLU A 139 15.96 9.08 -6.37
N ALA A 140 16.87 8.40 -5.66
CA ALA A 140 16.73 6.99 -5.34
C ALA A 140 15.86 6.80 -4.08
N SER A 141 15.00 5.79 -4.08
CA SER A 141 14.19 5.42 -2.92
C SER A 141 14.03 3.91 -2.79
N LEU A 142 13.94 3.43 -1.54
CA LEU A 142 13.59 2.04 -1.26
C LEU A 142 12.17 1.78 -1.79
N TYR A 143 11.99 0.72 -2.57
CA TYR A 143 10.72 0.37 -3.20
C TYR A 143 10.30 -1.04 -2.78
N ILE A 144 9.66 -1.08 -1.61
CA ILE A 144 9.01 -2.26 -1.07
C ILE A 144 7.59 -1.91 -0.65
N SER A 145 6.73 -2.91 -0.60
CA SER A 145 5.37 -2.86 -0.09
C SER A 145 5.13 -4.15 0.70
N PRO A 146 5.40 -4.17 2.02
CA PRO A 146 5.31 -5.38 2.84
C PRO A 146 4.02 -6.21 2.70
N ILE A 147 2.87 -5.58 2.40
CA ILE A 147 1.63 -6.34 2.13
C ILE A 147 1.66 -7.16 0.83
N TYR A 148 2.47 -6.75 -0.16
CA TYR A 148 2.57 -7.38 -1.48
C TYR A 148 3.89 -8.12 -1.69
N ASN A 149 4.92 -7.88 -0.89
CA ASN A 149 6.20 -8.56 -1.09
C ASN A 149 6.18 -9.99 -0.57
N ASP A 150 6.36 -10.95 -1.48
CA ASP A 150 6.29 -12.38 -1.17
C ASP A 150 7.57 -13.16 -1.52
N ALA A 151 8.52 -12.53 -2.22
CA ALA A 151 9.83 -13.09 -2.56
C ALA A 151 10.86 -11.99 -2.81
N VAL A 152 12.14 -12.33 -2.65
CA VAL A 152 13.29 -11.50 -3.03
C VAL A 152 14.22 -12.32 -3.92
N GLU A 153 14.73 -11.71 -4.98
CA GLU A 153 15.53 -12.37 -5.99
C GLU A 153 16.81 -12.97 -5.37
N GLY A 154 17.06 -14.25 -5.64
CA GLY A 154 18.22 -14.97 -5.13
C GLY A 154 18.16 -15.32 -3.63
N MET A 155 16.99 -15.23 -2.99
CA MET A 155 16.81 -15.57 -1.58
C MET A 155 15.77 -16.69 -1.40
N GLU A 156 16.04 -17.59 -0.47
CA GLU A 156 15.05 -18.55 0.03
C GLU A 156 13.87 -17.82 0.69
N ALA A 157 12.69 -18.43 0.68
CA ALA A 157 11.44 -17.79 1.11
C ALA A 157 11.50 -17.25 2.54
N GLU A 158 12.10 -17.99 3.47
CA GLU A 158 12.25 -17.56 4.87
C GLU A 158 13.19 -16.37 5.01
N SER A 159 14.34 -16.40 4.31
CA SER A 159 15.30 -15.29 4.30
C SER A 159 14.70 -14.03 3.66
N ALA A 160 13.91 -14.19 2.58
CA ALA A 160 13.22 -13.09 1.94
C ALA A 160 12.19 -12.44 2.88
N ALA A 161 11.38 -13.25 3.57
CA ALA A 161 10.43 -12.76 4.56
C ALA A 161 11.14 -12.02 5.71
N ALA A 162 12.21 -12.59 6.25
CA ALA A 162 13.00 -11.97 7.31
C ALA A 162 13.63 -10.62 6.88
N LEU A 163 14.06 -10.50 5.62
CA LEU A 163 14.54 -9.22 5.07
C LEU A 163 13.41 -8.18 4.99
N ILE A 164 12.24 -8.55 4.46
CA ILE A 164 11.09 -7.63 4.38
C ILE A 164 10.67 -7.16 5.77
N ASP A 165 10.64 -8.04 6.77
CA ASP A 165 10.28 -7.68 8.14
C ASP A 165 11.33 -6.75 8.79
N ARG A 166 12.64 -6.98 8.56
CA ARG A 166 13.70 -6.07 9.02
C ARG A 166 13.61 -4.68 8.37
N LEU A 167 13.32 -4.63 7.07
CA LEU A 167 13.13 -3.36 6.36
C LEU A 167 11.87 -2.64 6.85
N GLU A 168 10.77 -3.36 7.09
CA GLU A 168 9.55 -2.80 7.64
C GLU A 168 9.76 -2.23 9.05
N ALA A 169 10.47 -2.96 9.91
CA ALA A 169 10.83 -2.48 11.25
C ALA A 169 11.72 -1.22 11.19
N PHE A 170 12.58 -1.08 10.17
CA PHE A 170 13.40 0.11 9.99
C PHE A 170 12.58 1.32 9.50
N ILE A 171 11.56 1.10 8.66
CA ILE A 171 10.62 2.14 8.22
C ILE A 171 9.82 2.71 9.40
N ASP A 172 9.62 1.92 10.46
CA ASP A 172 8.84 2.31 11.66
C ASP A 172 9.51 3.35 12.57
N ASP A 173 10.75 3.76 12.30
CA ASP A 173 11.39 4.87 13.01
C ASP A 173 10.65 6.20 12.74
N GLU A 174 10.17 6.86 13.80
CA GLU A 174 9.39 8.11 13.74
C GLU A 174 10.07 9.22 12.94
N ARG A 175 11.41 9.20 12.81
CA ARG A 175 12.15 10.19 12.03
C ARG A 175 11.82 10.15 10.53
N PHE A 176 11.26 9.05 10.03
CA PHE A 176 10.83 8.93 8.63
C PHE A 176 9.34 9.23 8.42
N ILE A 177 8.58 9.37 9.51
CA ILE A 177 7.13 9.26 9.49
C ILE A 177 6.47 10.64 9.54
N TYR A 178 5.61 10.90 8.56
CA TYR A 178 4.59 11.94 8.63
C TYR A 178 3.25 11.33 9.04
N ARG A 179 2.53 11.99 9.96
CA ARG A 179 1.21 11.55 10.46
C ARG A 179 0.15 12.57 10.09
N HIS A 180 -0.75 12.19 9.19
CA HIS A 180 -1.88 13.03 8.82
C HIS A 180 -3.07 12.80 9.75
N ARG A 181 -3.33 13.76 10.63
CA ARG A 181 -4.54 13.82 11.45
C ARG A 181 -5.66 14.43 10.62
N TRP A 182 -6.62 13.58 10.26
CA TRP A 182 -7.72 13.96 9.38
C TRP A 182 -8.66 14.97 10.02
N ARG A 183 -9.04 15.99 9.25
CA ARG A 183 -10.28 16.75 9.44
C ARG A 183 -11.29 16.32 8.40
N ARG A 184 -12.57 16.48 8.74
CA ARG A 184 -13.64 16.19 7.80
C ARG A 184 -13.45 17.05 6.53
N HIS A 185 -13.51 16.38 5.39
CA HIS A 185 -13.30 16.93 4.05
C HIS A 185 -11.87 17.34 3.69
N ASP A 186 -10.86 16.97 4.50
CA ASP A 186 -9.49 16.99 4.00
C ASP A 186 -9.38 16.07 2.77
N VAL A 187 -8.58 16.53 1.81
CA VAL A 187 -8.19 15.77 0.62
C VAL A 187 -6.67 15.73 0.61
N LEU A 188 -6.13 14.52 0.62
CA LEU A 188 -4.70 14.29 0.57
C LEU A 188 -4.32 13.66 -0.76
N LEU A 189 -3.31 14.22 -1.42
CA LEU A 189 -2.65 13.64 -2.59
C LEU A 189 -1.21 13.31 -2.20
N TRP A 190 -0.76 12.10 -2.51
CA TRP A 190 0.63 11.70 -2.29
C TRP A 190 1.21 10.97 -3.49
N ASP A 191 2.53 10.93 -3.54
CA ASP A 191 3.32 10.26 -4.56
C ASP A 191 3.63 8.82 -4.13
N ASN A 192 3.03 7.84 -4.82
CA ASN A 192 3.25 6.42 -4.53
C ASN A 192 4.67 5.96 -4.92
N ARG A 193 5.42 6.78 -5.68
CA ARG A 193 6.75 6.43 -6.20
C ARG A 193 7.85 6.60 -5.17
N CYS A 194 7.65 7.38 -4.11
CA CYS A 194 8.66 7.63 -3.09
C CYS A 194 8.12 7.52 -1.65
N THR A 195 6.88 7.06 -1.49
CA THR A 195 6.27 6.87 -0.16
C THR A 195 5.66 5.49 -0.03
N VAL A 196 5.68 4.99 1.21
CA VAL A 196 4.74 3.97 1.68
C VAL A 196 3.81 4.61 2.70
N HIS A 197 2.63 4.02 2.87
CA HIS A 197 1.62 4.51 3.80
C HIS A 197 0.95 3.37 4.55
N ARG A 198 0.34 3.71 5.69
CA ARG A 198 -0.53 2.82 6.46
C ARG A 198 -1.58 3.61 7.22
N VAL A 199 -2.68 2.97 7.60
CA VAL A 199 -3.66 3.54 8.51
C VAL A 199 -3.32 3.18 9.96
N ALA A 200 -3.33 4.17 10.85
CA ALA A 200 -3.22 3.94 12.28
C ALA A 200 -4.47 3.20 12.82
N PRO A 201 -4.36 2.42 13.91
CA PRO A 201 -5.52 1.81 14.54
C PRO A 201 -6.59 2.83 14.90
N TYR A 202 -7.85 2.41 14.83
CA TYR A 202 -9.01 3.17 15.31
C TYR A 202 -10.08 2.20 15.79
N ASN A 203 -11.00 2.70 16.62
CA ASN A 203 -12.13 1.90 17.10
C ASN A 203 -13.08 1.60 15.93
N PRO A 204 -13.28 0.32 15.54
CA PRO A 204 -14.12 -0.04 14.40
C PRO A 204 -15.61 0.25 14.63
N ALA A 205 -16.05 0.51 15.87
CA ALA A 205 -17.40 0.95 16.19
C ALA A 205 -17.68 2.40 15.77
N HIS A 206 -16.64 3.20 15.52
CA HIS A 206 -16.79 4.56 14.99
C HIS A 206 -16.74 4.54 13.48
N ARG A 207 -17.70 5.22 12.86
CA ARG A 207 -17.82 5.33 11.42
C ARG A 207 -16.63 6.09 10.84
N ARG A 208 -16.12 5.60 9.72
CA ARG A 208 -15.01 6.15 8.95
C ARG A 208 -15.28 5.90 7.48
N ILE A 209 -15.52 6.98 6.73
CA ILE A 209 -15.80 6.95 5.31
C ILE A 209 -14.69 7.68 4.57
N MET A 210 -13.90 6.91 3.82
CA MET A 210 -12.83 7.43 2.98
C MET A 210 -13.05 7.02 1.53
N HIS A 211 -12.94 7.98 0.63
CA HIS A 211 -12.99 7.74 -0.81
C HIS A 211 -11.61 7.95 -1.41
N ARG A 212 -11.08 6.91 -2.06
CA ARG A 212 -9.80 6.97 -2.75
C ARG A 212 -10.01 6.94 -4.26
N THR A 213 -9.18 7.66 -4.99
CA THR A 213 -8.90 7.35 -6.39
C THR A 213 -7.40 7.28 -6.61
N THR A 214 -6.98 6.53 -7.62
CA THR A 214 -5.56 6.26 -7.87
C THR A 214 -5.19 6.68 -9.29
N ILE A 215 -4.06 7.37 -9.42
CA ILE A 215 -3.52 7.81 -10.70
C ILE A 215 -2.66 6.67 -11.24
N ALA A 216 -3.16 6.03 -12.31
CA ALA A 216 -2.45 4.94 -12.98
C ALA A 216 -1.10 5.42 -13.54
N GLY A 217 -0.06 4.61 -13.39
CA GLY A 217 1.21 4.85 -14.05
C GLY A 217 1.23 4.36 -15.49
N ARG A 218 2.17 4.93 -16.25
CA ARG A 218 2.37 4.61 -17.67
C ARG A 218 3.72 3.95 -17.95
N GLU A 219 4.59 3.89 -16.97
CA GLU A 219 5.98 3.47 -17.12
C GLU A 219 6.29 2.32 -16.17
N ARG A 220 7.27 1.50 -16.57
CA ARG A 220 7.85 0.49 -15.69
C ARG A 220 8.79 1.16 -14.70
N VAL A 221 9.07 0.50 -13.59
CA VAL A 221 9.99 1.05 -12.59
C VAL A 221 11.43 0.87 -13.05
N GLU A 222 12.18 1.97 -13.06
CA GLU A 222 13.62 1.96 -13.31
C GLU A 222 14.39 1.77 -12.00
N ALA A 223 15.43 0.94 -12.05
CA ALA A 223 16.37 0.79 -10.94
C ALA A 223 17.22 2.06 -10.79
N ALA A 224 17.60 2.40 -9.56
CA ALA A 224 18.58 3.46 -9.31
C ALA A 224 20.02 2.96 -9.48
#